data_AF-A0A9D1HUF6-F1
#
_entry.id   AF-A0A9D1HUF6-F1
#
_cell.length_a   1.000
_cell.length_b   1.000
_cell.length_c   1.000
_cell.angle_alpha   90.00
_cell.angle_beta   90.00
_cell.angle_gamma   90.00
#
_symmetry.space_group_name_H-M   'P 1'
#
loop_
_entity.id
_entity.type
_entity.pdbx_description
1 polymer ?
#
loop_
_entity_poly.entity_id
_entity_poly.type
_entity_poly.pdbx_seq_one_letter_code
_entity_poly.pdbx_strand_id
1 'polypeptide(L)'
;MYWVIGILTLIGIIVGIFTILKKDRKLGILQLMLTFIVPLSIFWFCSRKSHFVFGGSDFEFLIQCAIVDQRIEPWIIFFLVLVCMLLIVINIIRITRLNRK
;
A
#
# COMPACT_ATOMS: atom_id res chain seq x y z
N MET A 1 5.45 -10.64 5.61
CA MET A 1 4.67 -9.72 4.75
C MET A 1 3.47 -9.12 5.46
N TYR A 2 2.58 -9.93 6.04
CA TYR A 2 1.34 -9.45 6.69
C TYR A 2 1.56 -8.39 7.78
N TRP A 3 2.57 -8.57 8.65
CA TRP A 3 2.93 -7.57 9.66
C TRP A 3 3.32 -6.20 9.07
N VAL A 4 4.14 -6.20 8.02
CA VAL A 4 4.58 -4.98 7.34
C VAL A 4 3.39 -4.26 6.71
N ILE A 5 2.53 -5.01 6.02
CA ILE A 5 1.29 -4.49 5.42
C ILE A 5 0.35 -3.96 6.51
N GLY A 6 0.23 -4.65 7.64
CA GLY A 6 -0.61 -4.22 8.77
C GLY A 6 -0.15 -2.89 9.36
N ILE A 7 1.15 -2.73 9.59
CA ILE A 7 1.74 -1.47 10.07
C ILE A 7 1.52 -0.34 9.07
N LEU A 8 1.77 -0.61 7.78
CA LEU A 8 1.58 0.37 6.71
C LEU A 8 0.11 0.79 6.60
N THR A 9 -0.81 -0.15 6.74
CA THR A 9 -2.26 0.11 6.77
C THR A 9 -2.63 1.00 7.95
N LEU A 10 -2.14 0.70 9.15
CA LEU A 10 -2.42 1.49 10.35
C LEU A 10 -1.91 2.94 10.21
N ILE A 11 -0.66 3.10 9.76
CA ILE A 11 -0.07 4.43 9.53
C ILE A 11 -0.85 5.19 8.46
N GLY A 12 -1.19 4.52 7.35
CA GLY A 12 -1.97 5.11 6.27
C GLY A 12 -3.35 5.60 6.71
N ILE A 13 -4.03 4.84 7.59
CA ILE A 13 -5.33 5.23 8.16
C ILE A 13 -5.16 6.46 9.04
N ILE A 14 -4.22 6.44 9.98
CA ILE A 14 -3.97 7.56 10.91
C ILE A 14 -3.67 8.83 10.11
N VAL A 15 -2.71 8.76 9.18
CA VAL A 15 -2.31 9.91 8.35
C VAL A 15 -3.46 10.38 7.47
N GLY A 16 -4.23 9.46 6.87
CA GLY A 16 -5.40 9.78 6.06
C GLY A 16 -6.45 10.57 6.85
N ILE A 17 -6.82 10.09 8.04
CA ILE A 17 -7.79 10.77 8.92
C ILE A 17 -7.27 12.16 9.32
N PHE A 18 -6.03 12.28 9.78
CA PHE A 18 -5.45 13.57 10.16
C PHE A 18 -5.43 14.56 8.99
N THR A 19 -5.15 14.09 7.77
CA THR A 19 -5.15 14.92 6.55
C THR A 19 -6.55 15.47 6.24
N ILE A 20 -7.60 14.65 6.40
CA ILE A 20 -9.00 15.08 6.23
C ILE A 20 -9.36 16.18 7.24
N LEU A 21 -8.95 16.02 8.51
CA LEU A 21 -9.20 16.99 9.57
C LEU A 21 -8.52 18.35 9.30
N LYS A 22 -7.35 18.34 8.67
CA LYS A 22 -6.56 19.54 8.32
C LYS A 22 -7.02 20.28 7.04
N LYS A 23 -8.26 20.05 6.58
CA LYS A 23 -8.92 20.62 5.37
C LYS A 23 -8.41 20.14 4.00
N ASP A 24 -7.40 19.27 3.91
CA ASP A 24 -6.95 18.65 2.65
C ASP A 24 -7.76 17.38 2.31
N ARG A 25 -9.10 17.51 2.25
CA ARG A 25 -10.03 16.36 2.15
C ARG A 25 -9.75 15.43 0.97
N LYS A 26 -9.41 15.96 -0.22
CA LYS A 26 -9.15 15.15 -1.42
C LYS A 26 -7.97 14.20 -1.24
N LEU A 27 -6.86 14.70 -0.69
CA LEU A 27 -5.65 13.91 -0.45
C LEU A 27 -5.85 12.89 0.66
N GLY A 28 -6.57 13.26 1.72
CA GLY A 28 -6.89 12.34 2.81
C GLY A 28 -7.80 11.20 2.36
N ILE A 29 -8.83 11.47 1.55
CA ILE A 29 -9.69 10.43 0.97
C ILE A 29 -8.88 9.51 0.04
N LEU A 30 -8.04 10.08 -0.83
CA LEU A 30 -7.19 9.29 -1.72
C LEU A 30 -6.24 8.36 -0.92
N GLN A 31 -5.63 8.89 0.15
CA GLN A 31 -4.80 8.11 1.07
C GLN A 31 -5.59 6.94 1.67
N LEU A 32 -6.79 7.20 2.21
CA LEU A 32 -7.61 6.16 2.82
C LEU A 32 -8.00 5.09 1.79
N MET A 33 -8.44 5.48 0.59
CA MET A 33 -8.78 4.54 -0.47
C MET A 33 -7.59 3.63 -0.82
N LEU A 34 -6.40 4.20 -1.04
CA LEU A 34 -5.19 3.41 -1.34
C LEU A 34 -4.78 2.52 -0.18
N THR A 35 -4.94 2.98 1.05
CA THR A 35 -4.60 2.22 2.26
C THR A 35 -5.44 0.94 2.38
N PHE A 36 -6.66 0.91 1.85
CA PHE A 36 -7.47 -0.31 1.77
C PHE A 36 -7.26 -1.11 0.48
N ILE A 37 -7.10 -0.44 -0.67
CA ILE A 37 -6.94 -1.10 -1.97
C ILE A 37 -5.66 -1.95 -1.97
N VAL A 38 -4.53 -1.41 -1.49
CA VAL A 38 -3.22 -2.09 -1.51
C VAL A 38 -3.25 -3.46 -0.80
N PRO A 39 -3.65 -3.57 0.50
CA PRO A 39 -3.72 -4.86 1.17
C PRO A 39 -4.71 -5.82 0.50
N LEU A 40 -5.84 -5.31 -0.02
CA LEU A 40 -6.80 -6.14 -0.76
C LEU A 40 -6.19 -6.71 -2.04
N SER A 41 -5.50 -5.89 -2.83
CA SER A 41 -4.85 -6.32 -4.07
C SER A 41 -3.77 -7.38 -3.81
N ILE A 42 -2.96 -7.18 -2.76
CA ILE A 42 -1.95 -8.15 -2.34
C ILE A 42 -2.61 -9.46 -1.91
N PHE A 43 -3.63 -9.41 -1.06
CA PHE A 43 -4.35 -10.59 -0.59
C PHE A 43 -5.00 -11.36 -1.75
N TRP A 44 -5.66 -10.65 -2.65
CA TRP A 44 -6.32 -11.24 -3.82
C TRP A 44 -5.35 -11.90 -4.79
N PHE A 45 -4.16 -11.32 -4.99
CA PHE A 45 -3.16 -11.93 -5.85
C PHE A 45 -2.49 -13.12 -5.17
N CYS A 46 -2.11 -12.99 -3.90
CA CYS A 46 -1.42 -14.04 -3.16
C CYS A 46 -2.33 -15.24 -2.85
N SER A 47 -3.65 -15.07 -2.78
CA SER A 47 -4.58 -16.19 -2.63
C SER A 47 -4.53 -17.17 -3.80
N ARG A 48 -4.08 -16.73 -4.98
CA ARG A 48 -3.91 -17.58 -6.17
C ARG A 48 -2.67 -18.47 -6.09
N LYS A 49 -1.78 -18.26 -5.13
CA LYS A 49 -0.53 -19.00 -4.96
C LYS A 49 -0.71 -20.51 -4.89
N SER A 50 -1.82 -20.98 -4.31
CA SER A 50 -2.17 -22.40 -4.25
C SER A 50 -2.26 -23.06 -5.64
N HIS A 51 -2.54 -22.28 -6.69
CA HIS A 51 -2.59 -22.77 -8.07
C HIS A 51 -1.21 -22.88 -8.74
N PHE A 52 -0.15 -22.32 -8.14
CA PHE A 52 1.19 -22.24 -8.76
C PHE A 52 2.20 -23.23 -8.18
N VAL A 53 1.78 -24.20 -7.34
CA VAL A 53 2.66 -25.19 -6.68
C VAL A 53 3.88 -24.52 -6.04
N PHE A 54 3.67 -23.37 -5.40
CA PHE A 54 4.74 -22.55 -4.85
C PHE A 54 4.76 -22.63 -3.32
N GLY A 55 5.88 -23.11 -2.76
CA GLY A 55 6.05 -23.35 -1.32
C GLY A 55 6.68 -22.20 -0.50
N GLY A 56 7.16 -21.14 -1.16
CA GLY A 56 7.82 -20.00 -0.49
C GLY A 56 6.86 -19.06 0.24
N SER A 57 7.33 -17.88 0.66
CA SER A 57 6.46 -16.85 1.25
C SER A 57 5.62 -16.10 0.20
N ASP A 58 4.58 -15.36 0.60
CA ASP A 58 3.75 -14.60 -0.35
C ASP A 58 4.51 -13.44 -1.01
N PHE A 59 5.51 -12.93 -0.31
CA PHE A 59 6.43 -11.92 -0.86
C PHE A 59 7.35 -12.53 -1.92
N GLU A 60 7.91 -13.72 -1.65
CA GLU A 60 8.69 -14.46 -2.65
C GLU A 60 7.84 -14.82 -3.86
N PHE A 61 6.56 -15.18 -3.65
CA PHE A 61 5.63 -15.45 -4.73
C PHE A 61 5.42 -14.23 -5.63
N LEU A 62 5.21 -13.04 -5.05
CA LEU A 62 5.09 -11.78 -5.80
C LEU A 62 6.35 -11.46 -6.59
N ILE A 63 7.53 -11.62 -5.98
CA ILE A 63 8.82 -11.38 -6.65
C ILE A 63 9.03 -12.37 -7.80
N GLN A 64 8.78 -13.64 -7.56
CA GLN A 64 8.91 -14.67 -8.59
C GLN A 64 7.98 -14.38 -9.76
N CYS A 65 6.70 -14.09 -9.51
CA CYS A 65 5.78 -13.76 -10.58
C CYS A 65 6.16 -12.49 -11.35
N ALA A 66 6.78 -11.50 -10.69
CA ALA A 66 7.21 -10.26 -11.33
C ALA A 66 8.48 -10.42 -12.18
N ILE A 67 9.49 -11.10 -11.64
CA ILE A 67 10.84 -11.14 -12.23
C ILE A 67 11.02 -12.39 -13.10
N VAL A 68 10.60 -13.55 -12.61
CA VAL A 68 10.79 -14.84 -13.29
C VAL A 68 9.68 -15.07 -14.30
N ASP A 69 8.42 -14.97 -13.86
CA ASP A 69 7.27 -15.21 -14.75
C ASP A 69 6.90 -13.98 -15.59
N GLN A 70 7.56 -12.84 -15.36
CA GLN A 70 7.38 -11.57 -16.07
C GLN A 70 5.92 -11.09 -16.17
N ARG A 71 5.10 -11.43 -15.17
CA ARG A 71 3.70 -11.02 -15.12
C ARG A 71 3.58 -9.54 -14.77
N ILE A 72 2.64 -8.86 -15.41
CA ILE A 72 2.42 -7.41 -15.23
C ILE A 72 1.70 -7.13 -13.88
N GLU A 73 0.79 -8.01 -13.46
CA GLU A 73 -0.01 -7.84 -12.25
C GLU A 73 0.83 -7.59 -10.98
N PRO A 74 1.88 -8.37 -10.65
CA PRO A 74 2.70 -8.10 -9.48
C PRO A 74 3.49 -6.77 -9.58
N TRP A 75 3.90 -6.33 -10.78
CA TRP A 75 4.48 -5.01 -10.98
C TRP A 75 3.49 -3.88 -10.66
N ILE A 76 2.22 -4.02 -11.04
CA ILE A 76 1.16 -3.07 -10.69
C ILE A 76 0.99 -3.01 -9.16
N ILE A 77 1.01 -4.16 -8.48
CA ILE A 77 0.93 -4.22 -7.02
C ILE A 77 2.10 -3.51 -6.36
N PHE A 78 3.34 -3.75 -6.82
CA PHE A 78 4.51 -3.04 -6.30
C PHE A 78 4.43 -1.53 -6.53
N PHE A 79 3.96 -1.10 -7.70
CA PHE A 79 3.75 0.32 -7.99
C PHE A 79 2.70 0.95 -7.06
N LEU A 80 1.59 0.26 -6.80
CA LEU A 80 0.55 0.73 -5.87
C LEU A 80 1.08 0.87 -4.43
N VAL A 81 1.90 -0.07 -3.97
CA VAL A 81 2.57 0.01 -2.65
C VAL A 81 3.46 1.26 -2.59
N LEU A 82 4.24 1.52 -3.65
CA LEU A 82 5.14 2.67 -3.72
C LEU A 82 4.38 4.00 -3.72
N VAL A 83 3.29 4.10 -4.49
CA VAL A 83 2.41 5.29 -4.49
C VAL A 83 1.78 5.52 -3.12
N CYS A 84 1.32 4.45 -2.45
CA CYS A 84 0.74 4.55 -1.11
C CYS A 84 1.76 5.07 -0.10
N MET A 85 3.00 4.55 -0.12
CA MET A 85 4.09 5.01 0.74
C MET A 85 4.44 6.48 0.50
N LEU A 86 4.53 6.91 -0.77
CA LEU A 86 4.80 8.30 -1.12
C LEU A 86 3.70 9.24 -0.60
N LEU A 87 2.44 8.85 -0.74
CA LEU A 87 1.32 9.66 -0.25
C LEU A 87 1.33 9.78 1.28
N ILE A 88 1.69 8.72 2.01
CA ILE A 88 1.88 8.78 3.47
C ILE A 88 2.93 9.85 3.80
N VAL A 89 4.08 9.81 3.16
CA VAL A 89 5.18 10.76 3.39
C VAL A 89 4.75 12.20 3.05
N ILE A 90 4.11 12.41 1.89
CA ILE A 90 3.62 13.73 1.46
C ILE A 90 2.62 14.28 2.48
N ASN A 91 1.66 13.47 2.91
CA ASN A 91 0.65 13.88 3.88
C ASN A 91 1.28 14.19 5.24
N ILE A 92 2.25 13.40 5.72
CA ILE A 92 3.00 13.70 6.95
C ILE A 92 3.70 15.06 6.82
N ILE A 93 4.49 15.29 5.76
CA ILE A 93 5.21 16.56 5.55
C ILE A 93 4.23 17.73 5.55
N ARG A 94 3.08 17.57 4.88
CA ARG A 94 2.06 18.61 4.76
C ARG A 94 1.40 18.92 6.10
N ILE A 95 1.03 17.90 6.88
CA ILE A 95 0.51 18.05 8.24
C ILE A 95 1.53 18.78 9.13
N THR A 96 2.81 18.39 9.09
CA THR A 96 3.87 19.02 9.88
C THR A 96 4.07 20.49 9.50
N ARG A 97 4.04 20.84 8.21
CA ARG A 97 4.14 22.24 7.75
C ARG A 97 2.95 23.08 8.18
N LEU A 98 1.73 22.53 8.13
CA LEU A 98 0.49 23.20 8.56
C LEU A 98 0.40 23.40 10.09
N ASN A 99 1.16 22.66 10.90
CA ASN A 99 1.24 22.86 12.35
C ASN A 99 2.26 23.95 12.76
N ARG A 100 3.18 24.33 11.86
CA ARG A 100 4.19 25.36 12.13
C ARG A 100 3.75 26.78 11.78
N LYS A 101 2.59 26.93 11.13
CA LYS A 101 1.95 28.22 10.84
C LYS A 101 0.78 28.42 11.80
#